data_AF-A0A4S5JFV8-F1
#
_entry.id   AF-A0A4S5JFV8-F1
#
_cell.length_a   1.000
_cell.length_b   1.000
_cell.length_c   1.000
_cell.angle_alpha   90.00
_cell.angle_beta   90.00
_cell.angle_gamma   90.00
#
_symmetry.space_group_name_H-M   'P 1'
#
loop_
_entity.id
_entity.type
_entity.pdbx_description
1 polymer ?
#
loop_
_entity_poly.entity_id
_entity_poly.type
_entity_poly.pdbx_seq_one_letter_code
_entity_poly.pdbx_strand_id
1 'polypeptide(L)' 'MRKDDICPACLAETHHLTDWEYSGLDASIFNYTAKWHSCNNCGLVYVANIDDETLAQFYANECSYFEMIILILPHLPM' A
#
# COMPACT_ATOMS: atom_id res chain seq x y z
N MET A 1 6.75 12.66 -19.95
CA MET A 1 6.99 11.50 -19.08
C MET A 1 5.94 11.49 -18.00
N ARG A 2 5.25 10.36 -17.79
CA ARG A 2 4.35 10.23 -16.65
C ARG A 2 5.21 10.10 -15.40
N LYS A 3 4.72 10.60 -14.27
CA LYS A 3 5.46 10.63 -12.99
C LYS A 3 5.85 9.21 -12.52
N ASP A 4 5.17 8.19 -13.07
CA ASP A 4 5.27 6.78 -12.70
C ASP A 4 6.47 6.04 -13.33
N ASP A 5 7.14 6.64 -14.32
CA ASP A 5 8.25 6.02 -15.07
C ASP A 5 9.63 6.34 -14.45
N ILE A 6 9.67 7.08 -13.33
CA ILE A 6 10.91 7.53 -12.69
C ILE A 6 11.01 6.95 -11.28
N CYS A 7 12.16 6.37 -10.97
CA CYS A 7 12.44 5.75 -9.69
C CYS A 7 12.50 6.82 -8.60
N PRO A 8 11.72 6.71 -7.51
CA PRO A 8 11.76 7.70 -6.43
C PRO A 8 13.11 7.72 -5.69
N ALA A 9 13.84 6.59 -5.64
CA ALA A 9 15.11 6.50 -4.94
C ALA A 9 16.33 6.99 -5.74
N CYS A 10 16.43 6.63 -7.03
CA CYS A 10 17.63 6.92 -7.85
C CYS A 10 17.38 7.76 -9.10
N LEU A 11 16.12 8.18 -9.33
CA LEU A 11 15.69 9.00 -10.47
C LEU A 11 15.95 8.39 -11.87
N ALA A 12 16.36 7.13 -11.94
CA ALA A 12 16.47 6.38 -13.19
C ALA A 12 15.09 5.94 -13.70
N GLU A 13 15.02 5.50 -14.95
CA GLU A 13 13.80 4.92 -15.51
C GLU A 13 13.39 3.64 -14.76
N THR A 14 12.09 3.41 -14.69
CA THR A 14 11.49 2.21 -14.11
C THR A 14 10.62 1.50 -15.13
N HIS A 15 10.37 0.23 -14.86
CA HIS A 15 9.51 -0.60 -15.70
C HIS A 15 8.35 -1.11 -14.88
N HIS A 16 7.17 -1.11 -15.50
CA HIS A 16 6.02 -1.82 -15.00
C HIS A 16 6.31 -3.33 -14.95
N LEU A 17 5.95 -3.96 -13.84
CA LEU A 17 6.09 -5.40 -13.64
C LEU A 17 4.75 -6.12 -13.79
N THR A 18 3.77 -5.71 -12.99
CA THR A 18 2.48 -6.38 -12.93
C THR A 18 1.44 -5.50 -12.27
N ASP A 19 0.18 -5.79 -12.56
CA ASP A 19 -0.98 -5.23 -11.90
C ASP A 19 -1.50 -6.28 -10.92
N TRP A 20 -1.53 -5.95 -9.63
CA TRP A 20 -2.00 -6.83 -8.58
C TRP A 20 -3.31 -6.31 -8.01
N GLU A 21 -4.39 -7.08 -8.19
CA GLU A 21 -5.67 -6.76 -7.58
C GLU A 21 -5.62 -7.07 -6.09
N TYR A 22 -5.66 -6.02 -5.28
CA TYR A 22 -6.03 -6.15 -3.89
C TYR A 22 -7.55 -6.15 -3.81
N SER A 23 -8.09 -7.10 -3.08
CA SER A 23 -9.51 -7.18 -2.77
C SER A 23 -9.64 -7.32 -1.26
N GLY A 24 -10.22 -6.30 -0.63
CA GLY A 24 -10.56 -6.37 0.78
C GLY A 24 -11.86 -7.13 1.00
N LEU A 25 -12.34 -7.15 2.25
CA LEU A 25 -13.71 -7.54 2.57
C LEU A 25 -14.65 -6.35 2.30
N ASP A 26 -15.82 -6.61 1.73
CA ASP A 26 -16.87 -5.61 1.46
C ASP A 26 -16.39 -4.36 0.68
N ALA A 27 -16.93 -3.18 1.00
CA ALA A 27 -16.59 -1.90 0.39
C ALA A 27 -15.29 -1.30 0.94
N SER A 28 -14.28 -2.15 1.16
CA SER A 28 -13.02 -1.73 1.73
C SER A 28 -12.23 -0.87 0.75
N ILE A 29 -11.50 0.10 1.31
CA ILE A 29 -10.47 0.89 0.62
C ILE A 29 -9.39 0.01 -0.04
N PHE A 30 -9.34 -1.28 0.32
CA PHE A 30 -8.48 -2.31 -0.29
C PHE A 30 -8.93 -2.80 -1.67
N ASN A 31 -10.07 -2.36 -2.21
CA ASN A 31 -10.48 -2.72 -3.57
C ASN A 31 -9.79 -1.81 -4.59
N TYR A 32 -8.52 -2.08 -4.86
CA TYR A 32 -7.74 -1.36 -5.87
C TYR A 32 -6.73 -2.29 -6.56
N THR A 33 -6.32 -1.89 -7.76
CA THR A 33 -5.26 -2.58 -8.50
C THR A 33 -3.94 -1.87 -8.27
N ALA A 34 -3.02 -2.50 -7.54
CA ALA A 34 -1.66 -1.99 -7.33
C ALA A 34 -0.81 -2.19 -8.59
N LYS A 35 -0.21 -1.10 -9.07
CA LYS A 35 0.69 -1.09 -10.22
C LYS A 35 2.12 -1.23 -9.74
N TRP A 36 2.64 -2.44 -9.78
CA TRP A 36 4.00 -2.72 -9.36
C TRP A 36 5.01 -2.30 -10.42
N HIS A 37 6.04 -1.58 -10.00
CA HIS A 37 7.15 -1.13 -10.82
C HIS A 37 8.47 -1.60 -10.21
N SER A 38 9.46 -1.82 -11.06
CA SER A 38 10.84 -2.11 -10.67
C SER A 38 11.83 -1.17 -11.34
N CYS A 39 12.88 -0.80 -10.60
CA CYS A 39 14.02 -0.08 -11.13
C CYS A 39 15.18 -1.04 -11.41
N ASN A 40 15.63 -1.11 -12.66
CA ASN A 40 16.79 -1.94 -13.05
C ASN A 40 18.12 -1.38 -12.55
N ASN A 41 18.17 -0.08 -12.21
CA ASN A 41 19.41 0.56 -11.75
C ASN A 41 19.70 0.30 -10.27
N CYS A 42 18.70 0.44 -9.40
CA CYS A 42 18.88 0.28 -7.95
C CYS A 42 18.20 -0.97 -7.36
N GLY A 43 17.43 -1.71 -8.16
CA GLY A 43 16.70 -2.90 -7.71
C GLY A 43 15.44 -2.62 -6.89
N LEU A 44 15.04 -1.35 -6.73
CA LEU A 44 13.83 -0.99 -5.97
C LEU A 44 12.58 -1.54 -6.65
N VAL A 45 11.71 -2.19 -5.87
CA VAL A 45 10.37 -2.61 -6.26
C VAL A 45 9.35 -1.82 -5.44
N TYR A 46 8.39 -1.17 -6.09
CA TYR A 46 7.42 -0.28 -5.44
C TYR A 46 6.08 -0.25 -6.18
N VAL A 47 5.03 0.24 -5.50
CA VAL A 47 3.70 0.48 -6.09
C VAL A 47 3.64 1.93 -6.56
N ALA A 48 3.41 2.14 -7.86
CA ALA A 48 3.47 3.48 -8.46
C ALA A 48 2.20 4.32 -8.26
N ASN A 49 1.06 3.67 -7.98
CA ASN A 49 -0.25 4.32 -7.86
C ASN A 49 -0.80 4.34 -6.44
N ILE A 50 0.08 4.38 -5.44
CA ILE A 50 -0.28 4.62 -4.04
C ILE A 50 0.50 5.83 -3.52
N ASP A 51 -0.18 6.74 -2.85
CA ASP A 51 0.41 7.93 -2.25
C ASP A 51 0.31 7.92 -0.72
N ASP A 52 1.06 8.83 -0.09
CA ASP A 52 1.11 8.94 1.37
C ASP A 52 -0.24 9.26 1.99
N GLU A 53 -1.13 9.98 1.27
CA GLU A 53 -2.47 10.30 1.75
C GLU A 53 -3.35 9.04 1.80
N THR A 54 -3.31 8.23 0.74
CA THR A 54 -4.00 6.93 0.67
C THR A 54 -3.47 5.97 1.73
N LEU A 55 -2.15 5.94 1.93
CA LEU A 55 -1.53 5.12 2.96
C LEU A 55 -1.84 5.61 4.38
N ALA A 56 -1.91 6.93 4.59
CA ALA A 56 -2.29 7.51 5.88
C ALA A 56 -3.75 7.23 6.22
N GLN A 57 -4.66 7.31 5.23
CA GLN A 57 -6.06 6.90 5.41
C GLN A 57 -6.16 5.42 5.78
N PHE A 58 -5.31 4.55 5.21
CA PHE A 58 -5.21 3.15 5.62
C PHE A 58 -4.85 3.01 7.11
N TYR A 59 -3.75 3.63 7.56
CA TYR A 59 -3.35 3.55 8.97
C TYR A 59 -4.39 4.16 9.91
N ALA A 60 -5.02 5.26 9.52
CA ALA A 60 -5.99 5.97 10.34
C ALA A 60 -7.33 5.21 10.48
N ASN A 61 -7.81 4.57 9.42
CA ASN A 61 -9.13 3.93 9.42
C ASN A 61 -9.10 2.44 9.79
N GLU A 62 -8.04 1.72 9.42
CA GLU A 62 -7.98 0.26 9.55
C GLU A 62 -6.98 -0.20 10.63
N CYS A 63 -5.87 0.53 10.86
CA CYS A 63 -4.96 0.20 11.98
C CYS A 63 -5.43 0.73 13.34
N SER A 64 -6.22 1.81 13.38
CA SER A 64 -6.94 2.22 14.60
C SER A 64 -7.99 1.18 15.04
N TYR A 65 -8.48 0.36 14.10
CA TYR A 65 -9.33 -0.79 14.39
C TYR A 65 -8.60 -1.85 15.24
N PHE A 66 -7.28 -2.01 15.03
CA PHE A 66 -6.44 -2.91 15.83
C PHE A 66 -6.10 -2.34 17.21
N GLU A 67 -5.92 -1.03 17.36
CA GLU A 67 -5.75 -0.42 18.69
C GLU A 67 -7.02 -0.55 19.54
N MET A 68 -8.21 -0.46 18.92
CA MET A 68 -9.47 -0.65 19.64
C MET A 68 -9.66 -2.11 20.09
N ILE A 69 -9.32 -3.10 19.25
CA ILE A 69 -9.45 -4.53 19.61
C ILE A 69 -8.55 -4.90 20.80
N ILE A 70 -7.33 -4.35 20.88
CA ILE A 70 -6.41 -4.60 22.01
C ILE A 70 -6.95 -4.00 23.32
N LEU A 71 -7.67 -2.88 23.26
CA LEU A 71 -8.23 -2.23 24.46
C LEU A 71 -9.58 -2.81 24.93
N ILE A 72 -10.29 -3.59 24.10
CA ILE A 72 -11.58 -4.23 24.46
C ILE A 72 -11.39 -5.68 24.96
N LEU A 73 -10.18 -6.24 24.89
CA LEU A 73 -9.87 -7.61 25.33
C LEU A 73 -9.12 -7.75 26.68
N PRO A 74 -9.48 -7.08 27.80
CA PRO A 74 -9.00 -7.51 29.11
C PRO A 74 -9.88 -8.58 29.76
N HIS A 75 -10.96 -9.08 29.13
CA HIS A 75 -12.04 -9.83 29.83
C HIS A 75 -12.43 -11.20 29.27
N LEU A 76 -11.64 -11.86 28.42
CA LEU A 76 -11.88 -13.27 28.12
C LEU A 76 -11.04 -14.17 29.05
N PRO A 77 -11.65 -14.96 29.95
CA PRO A 77 -10.92 -15.92 30.77
C PRO A 77 -10.43 -17.06 29.86
N MET A 78 -9.25 -17.58 30.22
CA MET A 78 -8.64 -18.78 29.63
C MET A 78 -9.56 -20.00 29.69
#